data_AF-A0A3Q0GR43-F1
#
_entry.id   AF-A0A3Q0GR43-F1
#
_cell.length_a   1.000
_cell.length_b   1.000
_cell.length_c   1.000
_cell.angle_alpha   90.00
_cell.angle_beta   90.00
_cell.angle_gamma   90.00
#
_symmetry.space_group_name_H-M   'P 1'
#
loop_
_entity.id
_entity.type
_entity.pdbx_description
1 polymer ?
#
loop_
_entity_poly.entity_id
_entity_poly.type
_entity_poly.pdbx_seq_one_letter_code
_entity_poly.pdbx_strand_id
1 'polypeptide(L)'
;MVSFIKGGIRVRNSYQTYRELDHLIQSPNYVKGKHHLHFEGGVKLGVGAFNLTLSMFPARILRLLEFVGFSGNKERGLLQLQEGAFMYSFRSVMCTMLLLCYHTFMTFVLGTGKGNIEEAERLLKPYLARYPKGAIFLFFAGRIETLKGNIDTAVSRYEECCEAQQHWKQFHHMCYWELMWCFTYKRQWKMAYFYADLLSKENTWSKATYVYMKAAYLSMFGPDDCKPFGEDEVQLFRSVPGLKLKIAGKSLPTEKFAIRKSRRYLPSNLVPLPVPPLEMMYIWNGYAVIGKCPDLTEGMLETLTKAEASLASQPATELLPDDQCLIKLLKGLCLKHLGKISEAEDHFTYIHMNEKKIKYDHYLIPNALLELAVLYLDNGRKEEGVKLLEKAKQNYKNYSMETRTHFRIQAALHQARSVPENGVHSGASAVL
;
A
#
# COMPACT_ATOMS: atom_id res chain seq x y z
N MET A 1 22.54 7.99 17.52
CA MET A 1 21.54 8.78 18.29
C MET A 1 21.66 10.27 17.99
N VAL A 2 22.85 10.88 18.12
CA VAL A 2 23.12 12.30 17.80
C VAL A 2 22.71 12.69 16.37
N SER A 3 22.99 11.86 15.37
CA SER A 3 22.58 12.11 13.97
C SER A 3 21.06 12.17 13.78
N PHE A 4 20.30 11.36 14.53
CA PHE A 4 18.84 11.33 14.48
C PHE A 4 18.23 12.59 15.11
N ILE A 5 18.78 13.02 16.26
CA ILE A 5 18.38 14.27 16.91
C ILE A 5 18.68 15.47 16.01
N LYS A 6 19.89 15.54 15.43
CA LYS A 6 20.26 16.57 14.44
C LYS A 6 19.31 16.55 13.23
N GLY A 7 18.94 15.37 12.74
CA GLY A 7 17.95 15.21 11.67
C GLY A 7 16.58 15.79 12.05
N GLY A 8 16.07 15.44 13.24
CA GLY A 8 14.81 15.97 13.76
C GLY A 8 14.81 17.48 13.90
N ILE A 9 15.88 18.08 14.43
CA ILE A 9 16.04 19.54 14.54
C ILE A 9 16.04 20.20 13.15
N ARG A 10 16.74 19.63 12.17
CA ARG A 10 16.76 20.16 10.79
C ARG A 10 15.37 20.13 10.15
N VAL A 11 14.61 19.05 10.35
CA VAL A 11 13.23 18.95 9.86
C VAL A 11 12.33 20.00 10.53
N ARG A 12 12.50 20.24 11.84
CA ARG A 12 11.78 21.28 12.57
C ARG A 12 12.10 22.68 12.05
N ASN A 13 13.38 23.00 11.88
CA ASN A 13 13.79 24.30 11.38
C ASN A 13 13.23 24.54 9.98
N SER A 14 13.28 23.54 9.10
CA SER A 14 12.68 23.61 7.77
C SER A 14 11.17 23.89 7.84
N TYR A 15 10.44 23.17 8.70
CA TYR A 15 9.01 23.42 8.93
C TYR A 15 8.72 24.84 9.41
N GLN A 16 9.51 25.35 10.36
CA GLN A 16 9.37 26.71 10.87
C GLN A 16 9.64 27.75 9.78
N THR A 17 10.69 27.57 8.98
CA THR A 17 10.99 28.44 7.83
C THR A 17 9.80 28.50 6.87
N TYR A 18 9.19 27.37 6.48
CA TYR A 18 8.02 27.42 5.60
C TYR A 18 6.82 28.12 6.21
N ARG A 19 6.61 28.01 7.53
CA ARG A 19 5.56 28.78 8.22
C ARG A 19 5.82 30.28 8.18
N GLU A 20 7.05 30.71 8.45
CA GLU A 20 7.45 32.11 8.37
C GLU A 20 7.28 32.67 6.96
N LEU A 21 7.67 31.90 5.94
CA LEU A 21 7.51 32.29 4.53
C LEU A 21 6.03 32.37 4.11
N ASP A 22 5.17 31.47 4.60
CA ASP A 22 3.72 31.54 4.37
C ASP A 22 3.10 32.78 5.00
N HIS A 23 3.50 33.11 6.24
CA HIS A 23 3.09 34.35 6.90
C HIS A 23 3.61 35.60 6.17
N LEU A 24 4.84 35.57 5.64
CA LEU A 24 5.40 36.67 4.87
C LEU A 24 4.57 36.95 3.61
N ILE A 25 4.18 35.92 2.85
CA ILE A 25 3.37 36.08 1.63
C ILE A 25 1.99 36.68 1.94
N GLN A 26 1.42 36.34 3.09
CA GLN A 26 0.13 36.85 3.55
C GLN A 26 0.21 38.25 4.16
N SER A 27 1.42 38.78 4.40
CA SER A 27 1.61 40.08 5.00
C SER A 27 1.19 41.21 4.05
N PRO A 28 0.43 42.22 4.52
CA PRO A 28 0.06 43.36 3.68
C PRO A 28 1.27 44.19 3.25
N ASN A 29 2.39 44.10 3.98
CA ASN A 29 3.63 44.83 3.70
C ASN A 29 4.54 44.11 2.70
N TYR A 30 4.19 42.89 2.27
CA TYR A 30 5.01 42.13 1.35
C TYR A 30 4.84 42.61 -0.09
N VAL A 31 5.93 43.09 -0.70
CA VAL A 31 5.95 43.56 -2.08
C VAL A 31 6.33 42.43 -3.03
N LYS A 32 5.46 42.16 -4.01
CA LYS A 32 5.65 41.10 -5.01
C LYS A 32 6.72 41.51 -6.04
N GLY A 33 7.91 40.94 -5.93
CA GLY A 33 8.99 41.12 -6.91
C GLY A 33 8.83 40.26 -8.17
N LYS A 34 9.76 40.42 -9.14
CA LYS A 34 9.79 39.71 -10.43
C LYS A 34 9.68 38.18 -10.33
N HIS A 35 10.25 37.58 -9.28
CA HIS A 35 10.29 36.13 -9.08
C HIS A 35 9.24 35.63 -8.07
N HIS A 36 8.24 36.44 -7.74
CA HIS A 36 7.23 36.11 -6.74
C HIS A 36 6.53 34.77 -7.01
N LEU A 37 6.14 34.47 -8.26
CA LEU A 37 5.49 33.21 -8.62
C LEU A 37 6.34 31.97 -8.29
N HIS A 38 7.66 32.05 -8.46
CA HIS A 38 8.57 30.95 -8.11
C HIS A 38 8.76 30.79 -6.61
N PHE A 39 8.79 31.92 -5.90
CA PHE A 39 8.86 31.95 -4.44
C PHE A 39 7.59 31.38 -3.83
N GLU A 40 6.43 31.91 -4.21
CA GLU A 40 5.11 31.46 -3.76
C GLU A 40 4.90 29.98 -4.07
N GLY A 41 5.17 29.53 -5.30
CA GLY A 41 5.09 28.09 -5.62
C GLY A 41 6.00 27.21 -4.76
N GLY A 42 7.12 27.75 -4.25
CA GLY A 42 7.98 27.05 -3.30
C GLY A 42 7.44 27.01 -1.88
N VAL A 43 6.82 28.10 -1.44
CA VAL A 43 6.12 28.12 -0.15
C VAL A 43 4.94 27.15 -0.18
N LYS A 44 4.13 27.16 -1.24
CA LYS A 44 3.04 26.20 -1.47
C LYS A 44 3.52 24.75 -1.40
N LEU A 45 4.63 24.42 -2.09
CA LEU A 45 5.24 23.09 -2.06
C LEU A 45 5.59 22.67 -0.63
N GLY A 46 6.33 23.50 0.11
CA GLY A 46 6.79 23.14 1.44
C GLY A 46 5.68 23.07 2.49
N VAL A 47 4.83 24.10 2.54
CA VAL A 47 3.66 24.14 3.45
C VAL A 47 2.75 22.94 3.16
N GLY A 48 2.49 22.67 1.89
CA GLY A 48 1.68 21.55 1.43
C GLY A 48 2.27 20.20 1.84
N ALA A 49 3.55 19.97 1.54
CA ALA A 49 4.25 18.74 1.87
C ALA A 49 4.30 18.46 3.38
N PHE A 50 4.61 19.47 4.20
CA PHE A 50 4.64 19.32 5.66
C PHE A 50 3.26 19.03 6.24
N ASN A 51 2.25 19.82 5.88
CA ASN A 51 0.89 19.63 6.39
C ASN A 51 0.34 18.25 6.03
N LEU A 52 0.52 17.83 4.77
CA LEU A 52 0.07 16.53 4.30
C LEU A 52 0.80 15.39 5.02
N THR A 53 2.14 15.43 5.05
CA THR A 53 2.95 14.38 5.69
C THR A 53 2.65 14.26 7.18
N LEU A 54 2.55 15.39 7.89
CA LEU A 54 2.27 15.41 9.32
C LEU A 54 0.86 14.86 9.62
N SER A 55 -0.14 15.19 8.81
CA SER A 55 -1.51 14.71 8.97
C SER A 55 -1.65 13.19 8.82
N MET A 56 -0.70 12.55 8.15
CA MET A 56 -0.70 11.10 7.92
C MET A 56 -0.09 10.31 9.09
N PHE A 57 0.54 10.94 10.09
CA PHE A 57 1.09 10.19 11.22
C PHE A 57 0.00 9.67 12.18
N PRO A 58 0.24 8.54 12.87
CA PRO A 58 -0.68 8.06 13.90
C PRO A 58 -0.79 9.07 15.04
N ALA A 59 -1.98 9.19 15.66
CA ALA A 59 -2.26 10.16 16.72
C ALA A 59 -1.27 10.15 17.89
N ARG A 60 -0.65 9.02 18.21
CA ARG A 60 0.40 8.95 19.25
C ARG A 60 1.69 9.66 18.84
N ILE A 61 2.11 9.50 17.58
CA ILE A 61 3.31 10.15 17.05
C ILE A 61 3.01 11.64 16.83
N LEU A 62 1.83 11.95 16.31
CA LEU A 62 1.40 13.33 16.08
C LEU A 62 1.41 14.14 17.38
N ARG A 63 0.83 13.63 18.48
CA ARG A 63 0.87 14.30 19.80
C ARG A 63 2.29 14.63 20.30
N LEU A 64 3.25 13.74 20.04
CA LEU A 64 4.65 14.00 20.39
C LEU A 64 5.28 15.09 19.51
N LEU A 65 4.93 15.12 18.22
CA LEU A 65 5.40 16.15 17.28
C LEU A 65 4.74 17.51 17.57
N GLU A 66 3.47 17.52 17.95
CA GLU A 66 2.69 18.70 18.36
C GLU A 66 3.29 19.39 19.58
N PHE A 67 3.73 18.61 20.57
CA PHE A 67 4.46 19.15 21.72
C PHE A 67 5.73 19.93 21.32
N VAL A 68 6.37 19.55 20.21
CA VAL A 68 7.58 20.19 19.68
C VAL A 68 7.25 21.32 18.68
N GLY A 69 5.96 21.58 18.44
CA GLY A 69 5.46 22.69 17.62
C GLY A 69 5.13 22.31 16.17
N PHE A 70 5.11 21.03 15.81
CA PHE A 70 4.59 20.59 14.51
C PHE A 70 3.07 20.51 14.52
N SER A 71 2.42 20.83 13.42
CA SER A 71 1.01 20.52 13.24
C SER A 71 0.76 20.16 11.79
N GLY A 72 -0.17 19.23 11.56
CA GLY A 72 -0.51 18.76 10.22
C GLY A 72 -2.00 18.89 9.97
N ASN A 73 -2.37 19.60 8.90
CA ASN A 73 -3.73 19.65 8.42
C ASN A 73 -3.79 19.09 6.99
N LYS A 74 -4.47 17.95 6.82
CA LYS A 74 -4.57 17.25 5.53
C LYS A 74 -5.17 18.14 4.44
N GLU A 75 -6.29 18.79 4.71
CA GLU A 75 -7.02 19.62 3.74
C GLU A 75 -6.18 20.81 3.30
N ARG A 76 -5.57 21.52 4.25
CA ARG A 76 -4.61 22.59 3.94
C ARG A 76 -3.43 22.07 3.12
N GLY A 77 -2.90 20.90 3.49
CA GLY A 77 -1.80 20.27 2.77
C GLY A 77 -2.12 20.01 1.30
N LEU A 78 -3.29 19.43 1.03
CA LEU A 78 -3.76 19.15 -0.33
C LEU A 78 -4.05 20.44 -1.11
N LEU A 79 -4.74 21.42 -0.50
CA LEU A 79 -5.06 22.69 -1.14
C LEU A 79 -3.79 23.44 -1.57
N GLN A 80 -2.79 23.56 -0.71
CA GLN A 80 -1.54 24.25 -1.05
C GLN A 80 -0.78 23.54 -2.17
N LEU A 81 -0.74 22.20 -2.16
CA LEU A 81 -0.12 21.44 -3.24
C LEU A 81 -0.89 21.59 -4.56
N GLN A 82 -2.23 21.59 -4.53
CA GLN A 82 -3.06 21.79 -5.71
C GLN A 82 -2.82 23.18 -6.31
N GLU A 83 -2.94 24.24 -5.51
CA GLU A 83 -2.62 25.61 -5.94
C GLU A 83 -1.21 25.67 -6.54
N GLY A 84 -0.20 25.13 -5.85
CA GLY A 84 1.17 25.10 -6.33
C GLY A 84 1.36 24.32 -7.63
N ALA A 85 0.58 23.26 -7.87
CA ALA A 85 0.64 22.46 -9.09
C ALA A 85 0.09 23.20 -10.33
N PHE A 86 -0.89 24.09 -10.15
CA PHE A 86 -1.46 24.89 -11.24
C PHE A 86 -0.77 26.23 -11.48
N MET A 87 0.10 26.64 -10.56
CA MET A 87 0.91 27.85 -10.75
C MET A 87 1.88 27.72 -11.92
N TYR A 88 2.25 28.86 -12.51
CA TYR A 88 3.39 28.93 -13.42
C TYR A 88 4.70 29.01 -12.62
N SER A 89 5.15 27.89 -12.07
CA SER A 89 6.38 27.80 -11.28
C SER A 89 7.20 26.56 -11.63
N PHE A 90 8.53 26.65 -11.50
CA PHE A 90 9.40 25.49 -11.61
C PHE A 90 9.04 24.39 -10.61
N ARG A 91 8.48 24.76 -9.45
CA ARG A 91 8.13 23.83 -8.37
C ARG A 91 6.77 23.16 -8.57
N SER A 92 5.99 23.56 -9.57
CA SER A 92 4.66 23.01 -9.86
C SER A 92 4.71 21.53 -10.23
N VAL A 93 5.78 21.09 -10.90
CA VAL A 93 6.01 19.66 -11.17
C VAL A 93 6.23 18.87 -9.88
N MET A 94 6.93 19.43 -8.89
CA MET A 94 7.16 18.76 -7.60
C MET A 94 5.86 18.68 -6.79
N CYS A 95 5.02 19.73 -6.82
CA CYS A 95 3.69 19.69 -6.22
C CYS A 95 2.83 18.60 -6.87
N THR A 96 2.83 18.54 -8.20
CA THR A 96 2.12 17.51 -8.98
C THR A 96 2.62 16.11 -8.59
N MET A 97 3.94 15.89 -8.53
CA MET A 97 4.53 14.61 -8.14
C MET A 97 4.12 14.19 -6.73
N LEU A 98 4.10 15.12 -5.76
CA LEU A 98 3.64 14.82 -4.40
C LEU A 98 2.15 14.45 -4.35
N LEU A 99 1.31 15.15 -5.12
CA LEU A 99 -0.11 14.81 -5.25
C LEU A 99 -0.29 13.44 -5.91
N LEU A 100 0.45 13.13 -6.98
CA LEU A 100 0.43 11.83 -7.63
C LEU A 100 0.86 10.72 -6.65
N CYS A 101 1.96 10.92 -5.91
CA CYS A 101 2.39 10.00 -4.85
C CYS A 101 1.29 9.81 -3.79
N TYR A 102 0.65 10.91 -3.38
CA TYR A 102 -0.42 10.85 -2.39
C TYR A 102 -1.61 10.03 -2.90
N HIS A 103 -2.12 10.33 -4.08
CA HIS A 103 -3.33 9.71 -4.64
C HIS A 103 -3.12 8.28 -5.12
N THR A 104 -1.90 7.90 -5.54
CA THR A 104 -1.64 6.58 -6.15
C THR A 104 -0.85 5.60 -5.26
N PHE A 105 -0.11 6.10 -4.26
CA PHE A 105 0.66 5.26 -3.33
C PHE A 105 0.19 5.40 -1.88
N MET A 106 0.13 6.60 -1.33
CA MET A 106 -0.10 6.77 0.12
C MET A 106 -1.53 6.36 0.52
N THR A 107 -2.55 6.84 -0.20
CA THR A 107 -3.95 6.43 0.00
C THR A 107 -4.16 4.93 -0.23
N PHE A 108 -3.38 4.34 -1.13
CA PHE A 108 -3.49 2.93 -1.49
C PHE A 108 -2.82 1.99 -0.48
N VAL A 109 -1.58 2.28 -0.07
CA VAL A 109 -0.80 1.42 0.83
C VAL A 109 -1.23 1.60 2.29
N LEU A 110 -1.55 2.82 2.70
CA LEU A 110 -1.88 3.17 4.08
C LEU A 110 -3.38 3.36 4.33
N GLY A 111 -4.19 3.51 3.29
CA GLY A 111 -5.63 3.72 3.39
C GLY A 111 -6.46 2.48 3.07
N THR A 112 -7.73 2.71 2.71
CA THR A 112 -8.72 1.68 2.33
C THR A 112 -8.67 1.32 0.85
N GLY A 113 -7.68 1.83 0.09
CA GLY A 113 -7.58 1.61 -1.36
C GLY A 113 -8.46 2.52 -2.23
N LYS A 114 -9.26 3.40 -1.62
CA LYS A 114 -10.13 4.37 -2.30
C LYS A 114 -9.40 5.69 -2.56
N GLY A 115 -8.39 5.67 -3.44
CA GLY A 115 -7.70 6.88 -3.92
C GLY A 115 -8.55 7.67 -4.91
N ASN A 116 -8.22 8.95 -5.13
CA ASN A 116 -8.82 9.76 -6.19
C ASN A 116 -8.01 9.58 -7.49
N ILE A 117 -8.39 8.57 -8.27
CA ILE A 117 -7.70 8.22 -9.53
C ILE A 117 -7.95 9.30 -10.60
N GLU A 118 -9.16 9.85 -10.66
CA GLU A 118 -9.56 10.90 -11.60
C GLU A 118 -8.68 12.14 -11.45
N GLU A 119 -8.41 12.56 -10.21
CA GLU A 119 -7.51 13.67 -9.92
C GLU A 119 -6.07 13.34 -10.32
N ALA A 120 -5.61 12.12 -10.08
CA ALA A 120 -4.27 11.69 -10.51
C ALA A 120 -4.13 11.72 -12.05
N GLU A 121 -5.13 11.25 -12.79
CA GLU A 121 -5.17 11.33 -14.26
C GLU A 121 -5.16 12.79 -14.74
N ARG A 122 -5.99 13.63 -14.13
CA ARG A 122 -6.09 15.06 -14.46
C ARG A 122 -4.77 15.79 -14.23
N LEU A 123 -4.07 15.49 -13.14
CA LEU A 123 -2.75 16.04 -12.81
C LEU A 123 -1.67 15.57 -13.78
N LEU A 124 -1.72 14.30 -14.22
CA LEU A 124 -0.68 13.69 -15.06
C LEU A 124 -0.81 14.09 -16.55
N LYS A 125 -2.05 14.23 -17.05
CA LYS A 125 -2.34 14.43 -18.49
C LYS A 125 -1.52 15.54 -19.17
N PRO A 126 -1.36 16.76 -18.59
CA PRO A 126 -0.56 17.82 -19.22
C PRO A 126 0.93 17.44 -19.35
N TYR A 127 1.46 16.66 -18.42
CA TYR A 127 2.87 16.24 -18.43
C TYR A 127 3.14 15.13 -19.43
N LEU A 128 2.20 14.20 -19.63
CA LEU A 128 2.32 13.21 -20.72
C LEU A 128 2.24 13.87 -22.10
N ALA A 129 1.39 14.89 -22.27
CA ALA A 129 1.32 15.63 -23.53
C ALA A 129 2.62 16.40 -23.82
N ARG A 130 3.21 17.04 -22.79
CA ARG A 130 4.43 17.83 -22.92
C ARG A 130 5.71 16.98 -22.97
N TYR A 131 5.74 15.88 -22.24
CA TYR A 131 6.90 15.00 -22.06
C TYR A 131 6.48 13.53 -22.26
N PRO A 132 6.14 13.12 -23.49
CA PRO A 132 5.59 11.79 -23.75
C PRO A 132 6.56 10.64 -23.43
N LYS A 133 7.88 10.90 -23.41
CA LYS A 133 8.91 9.95 -22.99
C LYS A 133 9.50 10.26 -21.61
N GLY A 134 8.82 11.07 -20.81
CA GLY A 134 9.26 11.36 -19.45
C GLY A 134 9.06 10.14 -18.56
N ALA A 135 10.15 9.42 -18.22
CA ALA A 135 10.09 8.16 -17.48
C ALA A 135 9.22 8.25 -16.21
N ILE A 136 9.35 9.32 -15.42
CA ILE A 136 8.52 9.49 -14.21
C ILE A 136 7.03 9.66 -14.49
N PHE A 137 6.66 10.28 -15.60
CA PHE A 137 5.27 10.43 -16.00
C PHE A 137 4.71 9.11 -16.56
N LEU A 138 5.52 8.36 -17.32
CA LEU A 138 5.17 7.01 -17.77
C LEU A 138 4.97 6.04 -16.60
N PHE A 139 5.84 6.10 -15.58
CA PHE A 139 5.68 5.34 -14.35
C PHE A 139 4.35 5.63 -13.65
N PHE A 140 4.00 6.90 -13.47
CA PHE A 140 2.70 7.26 -12.90
C PHE A 140 1.52 6.87 -13.80
N ALA A 141 1.68 6.89 -15.13
CA ALA A 141 0.67 6.40 -16.05
C ALA A 141 0.41 4.90 -15.85
N GLY A 142 1.47 4.09 -15.79
CA GLY A 142 1.36 2.67 -15.47
C GLY A 142 0.69 2.44 -14.11
N ARG A 143 1.05 3.25 -13.10
CA ARG A 143 0.47 3.14 -11.76
C ARG A 143 -1.03 3.44 -11.74
N ILE A 144 -1.47 4.45 -12.47
CA ILE A 144 -2.88 4.78 -12.62
C ILE A 144 -3.62 3.62 -13.29
N GLU A 145 -3.09 3.06 -14.38
CA GLU A 145 -3.71 1.92 -15.06
C GLU A 145 -3.79 0.68 -14.16
N THR A 146 -2.75 0.41 -13.35
CA THR A 146 -2.79 -0.64 -12.32
C THR A 146 -3.96 -0.42 -11.35
N LEU A 147 -4.13 0.80 -10.84
CA LEU A 147 -5.20 1.12 -9.88
C LEU A 147 -6.60 1.06 -10.50
N LYS A 148 -6.72 1.26 -11.82
CA LYS A 148 -7.96 1.06 -12.59
C LYS A 148 -8.27 -0.41 -12.86
N GLY A 149 -7.31 -1.31 -12.63
CA GLY A 149 -7.42 -2.74 -12.95
C GLY A 149 -7.02 -3.07 -14.39
N ASN A 150 -6.53 -2.10 -15.17
CA ASN A 150 -6.09 -2.28 -16.55
C ASN A 150 -4.66 -2.82 -16.60
N ILE A 151 -4.48 -4.07 -16.17
CA ILE A 151 -3.15 -4.62 -15.89
C ILE A 151 -2.27 -4.72 -17.15
N ASP A 152 -2.83 -5.08 -18.30
CA ASP A 152 -2.05 -5.18 -19.55
C ASP A 152 -1.54 -3.82 -20.04
N THR A 153 -2.40 -2.79 -19.98
CA THR A 153 -1.99 -1.41 -20.27
C THR A 153 -0.92 -0.94 -19.28
N ALA A 154 -1.05 -1.29 -17.99
CA ALA A 154 -0.05 -0.94 -16.99
C ALA A 154 1.32 -1.55 -17.30
N VAL A 155 1.37 -2.84 -17.67
CA VAL A 155 2.60 -3.53 -18.08
C VAL A 155 3.27 -2.79 -19.24
N SER A 156 2.52 -2.50 -20.32
CA SER A 156 3.03 -1.74 -21.47
C SER A 156 3.63 -0.39 -21.06
N ARG A 157 2.99 0.35 -20.14
CA ARG A 157 3.49 1.65 -19.66
C ARG A 157 4.77 1.54 -18.85
N TYR A 158 4.90 0.50 -18.01
CA TYR A 158 6.13 0.28 -17.26
C TYR A 158 7.28 -0.16 -18.16
N GLU A 159 7.01 -0.94 -19.20
CA GLU A 159 8.00 -1.32 -20.21
C GLU A 159 8.46 -0.09 -21.02
N GLU A 160 7.52 0.72 -21.53
CA GLU A 160 7.82 2.02 -22.16
C GLU A 160 8.66 2.93 -21.25
N CYS A 161 8.35 2.94 -19.94
CA CYS A 161 9.10 3.70 -18.95
C CYS A 161 10.55 3.21 -18.81
N CYS A 162 10.76 1.89 -18.83
CA CYS A 162 12.10 1.31 -18.82
C CYS A 162 12.87 1.65 -20.09
N GLU A 163 12.23 1.63 -21.25
CA GLU A 163 12.84 1.96 -22.54
C GLU A 163 13.19 3.45 -22.66
N ALA A 164 12.41 4.33 -22.05
CA ALA A 164 12.56 5.79 -22.15
C ALA A 164 13.92 6.31 -21.65
N GLN A 165 14.60 5.58 -20.77
CA GLN A 165 15.92 5.98 -20.26
C GLN A 165 16.71 4.76 -19.76
N GLN A 166 18.05 4.76 -19.89
CA GLN A 166 18.93 3.68 -19.42
C GLN A 166 19.97 4.11 -18.37
N HIS A 167 20.01 5.41 -18.04
CA HIS A 167 21.05 5.99 -17.19
C HIS A 167 20.79 5.74 -15.70
N TRP A 168 19.53 5.74 -15.27
CA TRP A 168 19.13 5.65 -13.88
C TRP A 168 18.42 4.32 -13.60
N LYS A 169 19.21 3.27 -13.34
CA LYS A 169 18.72 1.91 -13.09
C LYS A 169 17.73 1.81 -11.93
N GLN A 170 17.87 2.67 -10.92
CA GLN A 170 16.96 2.74 -9.79
C GLN A 170 15.52 3.09 -10.22
N PHE A 171 15.37 3.79 -11.34
CA PHE A 171 14.06 4.06 -11.93
C PHE A 171 13.44 2.81 -12.55
N HIS A 172 14.26 1.97 -13.20
CA HIS A 172 13.84 0.64 -13.67
C HIS A 172 13.41 -0.25 -12.51
N HIS A 173 14.12 -0.19 -11.38
CA HIS A 173 13.73 -0.97 -10.19
C HIS A 173 12.34 -0.60 -9.67
N MET A 174 11.90 0.65 -9.80
CA MET A 174 10.52 1.01 -9.48
C MET A 174 9.53 0.34 -10.43
N CYS A 175 9.84 0.31 -11.73
CA CYS A 175 9.02 -0.36 -12.74
C CYS A 175 9.01 -1.88 -12.53
N TYR A 176 10.15 -2.51 -12.25
CA TYR A 176 10.25 -3.95 -11.96
C TYR A 176 9.41 -4.34 -10.75
N TRP A 177 9.36 -3.48 -9.72
CA TRP A 177 8.50 -3.70 -8.56
C TRP A 177 7.02 -3.71 -8.94
N GLU A 178 6.56 -2.75 -9.76
CA GLU A 178 5.16 -2.72 -10.19
C GLU A 178 4.84 -3.83 -11.21
N LEU A 179 5.76 -4.18 -12.10
CA LEU A 179 5.64 -5.29 -13.05
C LEU A 179 5.53 -6.63 -12.32
N MET A 180 6.34 -6.87 -11.28
CA MET A 180 6.23 -8.04 -10.41
C MET A 180 4.80 -8.20 -9.86
N TRP A 181 4.17 -7.11 -9.40
CA TRP A 181 2.79 -7.13 -8.94
C TRP A 181 1.77 -7.32 -10.07
N CYS A 182 1.95 -6.67 -11.22
CA CYS A 182 1.08 -6.87 -12.39
C CYS A 182 1.03 -8.35 -12.80
N PHE A 183 2.18 -9.02 -12.88
CA PHE A 183 2.24 -10.45 -13.18
C PHE A 183 1.72 -11.33 -12.04
N THR A 184 1.83 -10.89 -10.78
CA THR A 184 1.16 -11.55 -9.64
C THR A 184 -0.35 -11.53 -9.79
N TYR A 185 -0.93 -10.39 -10.17
CA TYR A 185 -2.38 -10.25 -10.37
C TYR A 185 -2.88 -11.16 -11.49
N LYS A 186 -2.08 -11.32 -12.56
CA LYS A 186 -2.36 -12.24 -13.66
C LYS A 186 -2.07 -13.71 -13.35
N ARG A 187 -1.60 -14.05 -12.14
CA ARG A 187 -1.11 -15.39 -11.73
C ARG A 187 0.01 -15.95 -12.61
N GLN A 188 0.79 -15.07 -13.24
CA GLN A 188 1.95 -15.44 -14.08
C GLN A 188 3.21 -15.53 -13.21
N TRP A 189 3.30 -16.58 -12.40
CA TRP A 189 4.34 -16.73 -11.36
C TRP A 189 5.77 -16.68 -11.91
N LYS A 190 6.02 -17.21 -13.11
CA LYS A 190 7.34 -17.20 -13.75
C LYS A 190 7.83 -15.78 -14.06
N MET A 191 6.95 -14.93 -14.59
CA MET A 191 7.27 -13.53 -14.86
C MET A 191 7.41 -12.72 -13.57
N ALA A 192 6.54 -12.96 -12.59
CA ALA A 192 6.67 -12.31 -11.28
C ALA A 192 7.99 -12.70 -10.58
N TYR A 193 8.38 -13.98 -10.65
CA TYR A 193 9.69 -14.47 -10.20
C TYR A 193 10.84 -13.75 -10.89
N PHE A 194 10.79 -13.58 -12.22
CA PHE A 194 11.84 -12.91 -12.98
C PHE A 194 12.12 -11.49 -12.47
N TYR A 195 11.07 -10.69 -12.26
CA TYR A 195 11.24 -9.34 -11.72
C TYR A 195 11.69 -9.34 -10.26
N ALA A 196 11.21 -10.29 -9.44
CA ALA A 196 11.69 -10.44 -8.06
C ALA A 196 13.18 -10.81 -8.01
N ASP A 197 13.65 -11.65 -8.93
CA ASP A 197 15.05 -12.04 -9.07
C ASP A 197 15.93 -10.83 -9.47
N LEU A 198 15.54 -10.08 -10.49
CA LEU A 198 16.22 -8.84 -10.89
C LEU A 198 16.36 -7.87 -9.70
N LEU A 199 15.26 -7.63 -8.99
CA LEU A 199 15.26 -6.77 -7.80
C LEU A 199 16.18 -7.32 -6.70
N SER A 200 16.19 -8.63 -6.47
CA SER A 200 17.03 -9.25 -5.44
C SER A 200 18.53 -9.13 -5.72
N LYS A 201 18.90 -9.10 -7.02
CA LYS A 201 20.27 -8.96 -7.50
C LYS A 201 20.73 -7.50 -7.51
N GLU A 202 19.87 -6.60 -7.98
CA GLU A 202 20.28 -5.22 -8.29
C GLU A 202 19.90 -4.19 -7.21
N ASN A 203 18.81 -4.41 -6.46
CA ASN A 203 18.26 -3.41 -5.56
C ASN A 203 18.71 -3.64 -4.10
N THR A 204 19.21 -2.58 -3.46
CA THR A 204 19.76 -2.61 -2.10
C THR A 204 18.81 -2.12 -1.01
N TRP A 205 17.58 -1.72 -1.33
CA TRP A 205 16.65 -1.08 -0.38
C TRP A 205 15.91 -2.07 0.53
N SER A 206 15.57 -3.27 0.03
CA SER A 206 14.76 -4.24 0.79
C SER A 206 15.10 -5.68 0.39
N LYS A 207 16.39 -6.04 0.40
CA LYS A 207 16.90 -7.30 -0.15
C LYS A 207 16.21 -8.54 0.44
N ALA A 208 15.91 -8.53 1.74
CA ALA A 208 15.19 -9.63 2.38
C ALA A 208 13.76 -9.80 1.81
N THR A 209 13.08 -8.70 1.47
CA THR A 209 11.76 -8.75 0.84
C THR A 209 11.83 -9.27 -0.59
N TYR A 210 12.80 -8.83 -1.40
CA TYR A 210 12.93 -9.31 -2.78
C TYR A 210 13.24 -10.80 -2.84
N VAL A 211 14.17 -11.30 -2.01
CA VAL A 211 14.47 -12.74 -1.92
C VAL A 211 13.29 -13.54 -1.36
N TYR A 212 12.54 -12.99 -0.40
CA TYR A 212 11.30 -13.61 0.06
C TYR A 212 10.27 -13.73 -1.06
N MET A 213 10.03 -12.66 -1.83
CA MET A 213 9.07 -12.69 -2.94
C MET A 213 9.52 -13.66 -4.03
N LYS A 214 10.81 -13.68 -4.34
CA LYS A 214 11.42 -14.65 -5.26
C LYS A 214 11.14 -16.10 -4.84
N ALA A 215 11.42 -16.44 -3.58
CA ALA A 215 11.11 -17.76 -3.01
C ALA A 215 9.60 -18.06 -3.03
N ALA A 216 8.79 -17.05 -2.71
CA ALA A 216 7.34 -17.15 -2.68
C ALA A 216 6.73 -17.40 -4.07
N TYR A 217 7.29 -16.84 -5.15
CA TYR A 217 6.84 -17.15 -6.50
C TYR A 217 7.31 -18.54 -6.94
N LEU A 218 8.54 -18.91 -6.60
CA LEU A 218 9.07 -20.24 -6.92
C LEU A 218 8.24 -21.34 -6.24
N SER A 219 7.75 -21.11 -5.02
CA SER A 219 6.86 -22.06 -4.33
C SER A 219 5.45 -22.18 -4.93
N MET A 220 5.07 -21.29 -5.86
CA MET A 220 3.78 -21.35 -6.57
C MET A 220 3.88 -22.06 -7.94
N PHE A 221 5.07 -22.52 -8.32
CA PHE A 221 5.26 -23.24 -9.58
C PHE A 221 4.61 -24.62 -9.50
N GLY A 222 4.12 -25.10 -10.64
CA GLY A 222 3.56 -26.45 -10.75
C GLY A 222 4.63 -27.53 -10.57
N PRO A 223 4.24 -28.78 -10.27
CA PRO A 223 5.18 -29.90 -10.16
C PRO A 223 6.04 -30.11 -11.41
N ASP A 224 5.50 -29.81 -12.58
CA ASP A 224 6.16 -29.97 -13.88
C ASP A 224 6.93 -28.72 -14.35
N ASP A 225 6.89 -27.63 -13.58
CA ASP A 225 7.58 -26.40 -13.94
C ASP A 225 9.08 -26.49 -13.64
N CYS A 226 9.92 -26.19 -14.64
CA CYS A 226 11.36 -26.12 -14.45
C CYS A 226 11.75 -24.96 -13.52
N LYS A 227 12.51 -25.26 -12.46
CA LYS A 227 13.08 -24.26 -11.56
C LYS A 227 14.23 -23.51 -12.25
N PRO A 228 14.15 -22.18 -12.39
CA PRO A 228 15.20 -21.41 -13.05
C PRO A 228 16.53 -21.53 -12.31
N PHE A 229 17.62 -21.70 -13.05
CA PHE A 229 19.00 -21.72 -12.53
C PHE A 229 19.26 -22.75 -11.41
N GLY A 230 18.46 -23.82 -11.32
CA GLY A 230 18.60 -24.85 -10.28
C GLY A 230 18.29 -24.34 -8.87
N GLU A 231 17.54 -23.25 -8.73
CA GLU A 231 17.21 -22.68 -7.44
C GLU A 231 16.20 -23.51 -6.66
N ASP A 232 16.27 -23.38 -5.33
CA ASP A 232 15.39 -24.06 -4.37
C ASP A 232 14.75 -23.00 -3.45
N GLU A 233 13.41 -22.95 -3.48
CA GLU A 233 12.60 -22.06 -2.66
C GLU A 233 12.91 -22.22 -1.16
N VAL A 234 13.20 -23.44 -0.70
CA VAL A 234 13.51 -23.70 0.71
C VAL A 234 14.82 -23.01 1.11
N GLN A 235 15.87 -23.13 0.30
CA GLN A 235 17.15 -22.44 0.56
C GLN A 235 16.99 -20.92 0.48
N LEU A 236 16.22 -20.43 -0.49
CA LEU A 236 15.94 -18.99 -0.59
C LEU A 236 15.23 -18.48 0.67
N PHE A 237 14.18 -19.14 1.15
CA PHE A 237 13.49 -18.78 2.40
C PHE A 237 14.43 -18.82 3.62
N ARG A 238 15.30 -19.85 3.71
CA ARG A 238 16.30 -19.96 4.78
C ARG A 238 17.32 -18.82 4.78
N SER A 239 17.61 -18.23 3.62
CA SER A 239 18.55 -17.10 3.50
C SER A 239 17.96 -15.75 3.95
N VAL A 240 16.63 -15.57 3.86
CA VAL A 240 15.93 -14.29 4.13
C VAL A 240 16.31 -13.63 5.47
N PRO A 241 16.40 -14.35 6.61
CA PRO A 241 16.80 -13.74 7.90
C PRO A 241 18.18 -13.08 7.87
N GLY A 242 19.12 -13.61 7.08
CA GLY A 242 20.49 -13.09 6.93
C GLY A 242 20.60 -11.83 6.07
N LEU A 243 19.56 -11.52 5.29
CA LEU A 243 19.54 -10.39 4.35
C LEU A 243 18.92 -9.11 4.95
N LYS A 244 18.59 -9.15 6.24
CA LYS A 244 17.90 -8.09 6.97
C LYS A 244 18.70 -6.79 6.97
N LEU A 245 18.08 -5.71 6.53
CA LEU A 245 18.65 -4.37 6.60
C LEU A 245 18.19 -3.65 7.88
N LYS A 246 19.04 -2.76 8.38
CA LYS A 246 18.74 -1.86 9.50
C LYS A 246 18.91 -0.43 9.03
N ILE A 247 17.80 0.30 8.93
CA ILE A 247 17.79 1.73 8.64
C ILE A 247 17.56 2.46 9.96
N ALA A 248 18.50 3.32 10.34
CA ALA A 248 18.48 4.01 11.64
C ALA A 248 18.28 3.05 12.84
N GLY A 249 18.89 1.86 12.78
CA GLY A 249 18.80 0.82 13.82
C GLY A 249 17.49 0.04 13.84
N LYS A 250 16.51 0.38 12.99
CA LYS A 250 15.24 -0.36 12.84
C LYS A 250 15.19 -1.07 11.49
N SER A 251 14.67 -2.28 11.48
CA SER A 251 14.37 -2.98 10.23
C SER A 251 13.01 -2.59 9.69
N LEU A 252 12.90 -2.61 8.37
CA LEU A 252 11.68 -2.33 7.64
C LEU A 252 10.57 -3.29 8.11
N PRO A 253 9.33 -2.81 8.33
CA PRO A 253 8.23 -3.67 8.77
C PRO A 253 7.99 -4.87 7.85
N THR A 254 8.08 -4.65 6.53
CA THR A 254 7.92 -5.69 5.50
C THR A 254 9.03 -6.74 5.54
N GLU A 255 10.29 -6.35 5.78
CA GLU A 255 11.36 -7.32 6.01
C GLU A 255 11.13 -8.12 7.29
N LYS A 256 10.69 -7.49 8.38
CA LYS A 256 10.37 -8.20 9.62
C LYS A 256 9.25 -9.22 9.41
N PHE A 257 8.26 -8.89 8.59
CA PHE A 257 7.20 -9.82 8.20
C PHE A 257 7.77 -10.99 7.40
N ALA A 258 8.48 -10.72 6.31
CA ALA A 258 9.12 -11.74 5.46
C ALA A 258 10.03 -12.69 6.27
N ILE A 259 10.88 -12.15 7.14
CA ILE A 259 11.76 -12.93 8.03
C ILE A 259 10.95 -13.80 8.99
N ARG A 260 9.84 -13.30 9.53
CA ARG A 260 8.99 -14.08 10.44
C ARG A 260 8.37 -15.26 9.71
N LYS A 261 7.82 -15.03 8.51
CA LYS A 261 7.21 -16.09 7.68
C LYS A 261 8.25 -17.11 7.21
N SER A 262 9.45 -16.65 6.83
CA SER A 262 10.51 -17.53 6.32
C SER A 262 11.10 -18.47 7.37
N ARG A 263 10.95 -18.18 8.68
CA ARG A 263 11.36 -19.09 9.77
C ARG A 263 10.71 -20.46 9.70
N ARG A 264 9.54 -20.57 9.06
CA ARG A 264 8.83 -21.83 8.83
C ARG A 264 9.64 -22.85 8.02
N TYR A 265 10.63 -22.37 7.26
CA TYR A 265 11.52 -23.21 6.44
C TYR A 265 12.84 -23.58 7.14
N LEU A 266 13.09 -23.13 8.37
CA LEU A 266 14.31 -23.48 9.12
C LEU A 266 14.33 -24.95 9.60
N PRO A 267 13.25 -25.50 10.17
CA PRO A 267 13.25 -26.89 10.64
C PRO A 267 13.38 -27.91 9.51
N SER A 268 13.80 -29.14 9.84
CA SER A 268 13.86 -30.26 8.90
C SER A 268 12.48 -30.82 8.57
N ASN A 269 11.57 -30.85 9.55
CA ASN A 269 10.15 -31.20 9.38
C ASN A 269 9.34 -29.95 9.00
N LEU A 270 9.73 -29.27 7.92
CA LEU A 270 9.08 -28.04 7.50
C LEU A 270 7.65 -28.32 7.03
N VAL A 271 6.76 -27.39 7.35
CA VAL A 271 5.43 -27.30 6.72
C VAL A 271 5.48 -26.06 5.83
N PRO A 272 5.25 -26.12 4.51
CA PRO A 272 5.35 -24.95 3.65
C PRO A 272 4.29 -23.87 3.96
N LEU A 273 4.56 -22.62 3.55
CA LEU A 273 3.52 -21.58 3.55
C LEU A 273 2.51 -21.87 2.43
N PRO A 274 1.20 -21.72 2.64
CA PRO A 274 0.20 -22.16 1.66
C PRO A 274 0.17 -21.30 0.38
N VAL A 275 0.18 -19.97 0.53
CA VAL A 275 0.09 -19.02 -0.60
C VAL A 275 0.91 -17.74 -0.33
N PRO A 276 2.23 -17.84 -0.13
CA PRO A 276 3.05 -16.73 0.35
C PRO A 276 2.99 -15.44 -0.49
N PRO A 277 2.89 -15.45 -1.84
CA PRO A 277 2.77 -14.19 -2.58
C PRO A 277 1.38 -13.55 -2.43
N LEU A 278 0.32 -14.33 -2.22
CA LEU A 278 -1.05 -13.84 -2.05
C LEU A 278 -1.26 -13.24 -0.65
N GLU A 279 -0.57 -13.77 0.35
CA GLU A 279 -0.48 -13.16 1.68
C GLU A 279 0.25 -11.81 1.62
N MET A 280 1.38 -11.73 0.91
CA MET A 280 2.06 -10.44 0.70
C MET A 280 1.24 -9.47 -0.16
N MET A 281 0.44 -9.97 -1.11
CA MET A 281 -0.48 -9.15 -1.89
C MET A 281 -1.49 -8.43 -0.98
N TYR A 282 -1.99 -9.08 0.08
CA TYR A 282 -2.84 -8.43 1.08
C TYR A 282 -2.11 -7.29 1.82
N ILE A 283 -0.85 -7.53 2.20
CA ILE A 283 -0.01 -6.52 2.84
C ILE A 283 0.21 -5.30 1.94
N TRP A 284 0.22 -5.46 0.62
CA TRP A 284 0.34 -4.36 -0.34
C TRP A 284 -0.99 -3.88 -0.92
N ASN A 285 -2.12 -4.28 -0.32
CA ASN A 285 -3.48 -3.88 -0.75
C ASN A 285 -3.85 -4.30 -2.19
N GLY A 286 -3.20 -5.34 -2.73
CA GLY A 286 -3.42 -5.79 -4.12
C GLY A 286 -4.81 -6.34 -4.41
N TYR A 287 -5.56 -6.79 -3.39
CA TYR A 287 -6.96 -7.21 -3.55
C TYR A 287 -7.87 -6.06 -4.02
N ALA A 288 -7.57 -4.82 -3.64
CA ALA A 288 -8.30 -3.64 -4.12
C ALA A 288 -8.07 -3.36 -5.62
N VAL A 289 -6.94 -3.81 -6.18
CA VAL A 289 -6.63 -3.71 -7.61
C VAL A 289 -7.39 -4.78 -8.38
N ILE A 290 -7.20 -6.06 -8.03
CA ILE A 290 -7.89 -7.14 -8.75
C ILE A 290 -9.40 -7.05 -8.58
N GLY A 291 -9.90 -6.50 -7.47
CA GLY A 291 -11.33 -6.28 -7.25
C GLY A 291 -12.02 -5.32 -8.21
N LYS A 292 -11.27 -4.66 -9.11
CA LYS A 292 -11.81 -3.89 -10.24
C LYS A 292 -12.03 -4.75 -11.50
N CYS A 293 -11.51 -5.97 -11.52
CA CYS A 293 -11.57 -6.91 -12.62
C CYS A 293 -12.07 -8.28 -12.12
N PRO A 294 -13.34 -8.64 -12.39
CA PRO A 294 -13.93 -9.90 -11.95
C PRO A 294 -13.07 -11.13 -12.31
N ASP A 295 -12.60 -11.23 -13.55
CA ASP A 295 -11.79 -12.36 -14.04
C ASP A 295 -10.51 -12.58 -13.22
N LEU A 296 -9.80 -11.50 -12.88
CA LEU A 296 -8.60 -11.58 -12.04
C LEU A 296 -8.94 -12.00 -10.61
N THR A 297 -10.07 -11.50 -10.08
CA THR A 297 -10.53 -11.83 -8.72
C THR A 297 -10.99 -13.29 -8.63
N GLU A 298 -11.73 -13.77 -9.63
CA GLU A 298 -12.17 -15.17 -9.74
C GLU A 298 -10.97 -16.09 -9.87
N GLY A 299 -10.02 -15.79 -10.75
CA GLY A 299 -8.79 -16.56 -10.86
C GLY A 299 -7.98 -16.62 -9.55
N MET A 300 -7.95 -15.53 -8.80
CA MET A 300 -7.33 -15.52 -7.48
C MET A 300 -8.09 -16.41 -6.49
N LEU A 301 -9.43 -16.35 -6.49
CA LEU A 301 -10.29 -17.20 -5.66
C LEU A 301 -10.16 -18.70 -5.98
N GLU A 302 -9.99 -19.06 -7.26
CA GLU A 302 -9.68 -20.44 -7.67
C GLU A 302 -8.38 -20.93 -7.05
N THR A 303 -7.33 -20.09 -7.09
CA THR A 303 -6.01 -20.41 -6.52
C THR A 303 -6.13 -20.68 -5.02
N LEU A 304 -6.87 -19.82 -4.31
CA LEU A 304 -7.13 -19.97 -2.88
C LEU A 304 -7.99 -21.19 -2.56
N THR A 305 -8.94 -21.54 -3.42
CA THR A 305 -9.78 -22.73 -3.25
C THR A 305 -8.98 -24.02 -3.44
N LYS A 306 -8.05 -24.06 -4.41
CA LYS A 306 -7.09 -25.17 -4.56
C LYS A 306 -6.19 -25.29 -3.33
N ALA A 307 -5.70 -24.17 -2.79
CA ALA A 307 -4.90 -24.16 -1.57
C ALA A 307 -5.70 -24.66 -0.34
N GLU A 308 -6.97 -24.26 -0.21
CA GLU A 308 -7.87 -24.76 0.85
C GLU A 308 -8.05 -26.28 0.78
N ALA A 309 -8.30 -26.82 -0.42
CA ALA A 309 -8.43 -28.27 -0.64
C ALA A 309 -7.12 -29.01 -0.31
N SER A 310 -5.97 -28.46 -0.71
CA SER A 310 -4.66 -29.02 -0.35
C SER A 310 -4.45 -29.05 1.17
N LEU A 311 -4.79 -27.99 1.88
CA LEU A 311 -4.69 -27.93 3.35
C LEU A 311 -5.59 -28.96 4.03
N ALA A 312 -6.80 -29.20 3.50
CA ALA A 312 -7.73 -30.20 4.04
C ALA A 312 -7.24 -31.64 3.81
N SER A 313 -6.46 -31.90 2.76
CA SER A 313 -5.90 -33.22 2.44
C SER A 313 -4.66 -33.58 3.25
N GLN A 314 -3.99 -32.60 3.87
CA GLN A 314 -2.75 -32.81 4.61
C GLN A 314 -3.01 -33.17 6.08
N PRO A 315 -2.10 -33.89 6.74
CA PRO A 315 -2.20 -34.17 8.16
C PRO A 315 -2.31 -32.88 8.97
N ALA A 316 -3.16 -32.89 10.01
CA ALA A 316 -3.31 -31.73 10.87
C ALA A 316 -1.99 -31.41 11.58
N THR A 317 -1.52 -30.18 11.40
CA THR A 317 -0.36 -29.63 12.08
C THR A 317 -0.79 -28.54 13.05
N GLU A 318 0.09 -28.14 13.97
CA GLU A 318 -0.19 -27.01 14.86
C GLU A 318 -0.38 -25.67 14.13
N LEU A 319 0.04 -25.58 12.86
CA LEU A 319 -0.05 -24.41 12.00
C LEU A 319 -1.36 -24.37 11.21
N LEU A 320 -2.11 -25.48 11.18
CA LEU A 320 -3.33 -25.61 10.39
C LEU A 320 -4.39 -24.54 10.73
N PRO A 321 -4.67 -24.19 12.00
CA PRO A 321 -5.65 -23.14 12.31
C PRO A 321 -5.24 -21.78 11.74
N ASP A 322 -3.96 -21.42 11.85
CA ASP A 322 -3.40 -20.18 11.30
C ASP A 322 -3.51 -20.17 9.77
N ASP A 323 -3.15 -21.26 9.10
CA ASP A 323 -3.22 -21.39 7.63
C ASP A 323 -4.67 -21.35 7.11
N GLN A 324 -5.60 -22.03 7.79
CA GLN A 324 -7.02 -21.96 7.47
C GLN A 324 -7.55 -20.53 7.61
N CYS A 325 -7.22 -19.84 8.71
CA CYS A 325 -7.63 -18.45 8.92
C CYS A 325 -7.04 -17.51 7.87
N LEU A 326 -5.79 -17.72 7.45
CA LEU A 326 -5.17 -16.98 6.35
C LEU A 326 -5.94 -17.19 5.04
N ILE A 327 -6.21 -18.44 4.64
CA ILE A 327 -6.97 -18.72 3.42
C ILE A 327 -8.38 -18.13 3.50
N LYS A 328 -9.05 -18.23 4.66
CA LYS A 328 -10.37 -17.62 4.86
C LYS A 328 -10.34 -16.10 4.69
N LEU A 329 -9.31 -15.42 5.22
CA LEU A 329 -9.13 -13.97 5.06
C LEU A 329 -9.02 -13.58 3.58
N LEU A 330 -8.15 -14.28 2.85
CA LEU A 330 -7.87 -13.99 1.44
C LEU A 330 -9.09 -14.31 0.55
N LYS A 331 -9.81 -15.41 0.81
CA LYS A 331 -11.06 -15.73 0.12
C LYS A 331 -12.14 -14.70 0.40
N GLY A 332 -12.29 -14.27 1.67
CA GLY A 332 -13.25 -13.23 2.05
C GLY A 332 -13.02 -11.92 1.30
N LEU A 333 -11.76 -11.54 1.03
CA LEU A 333 -11.43 -10.37 0.21
C LEU A 333 -11.88 -10.54 -1.25
N CYS A 334 -11.63 -11.69 -1.87
CA CYS A 334 -12.12 -11.96 -3.23
C CYS A 334 -13.65 -11.94 -3.29
N LEU A 335 -14.33 -12.63 -2.36
CA LEU A 335 -15.79 -12.72 -2.29
C LEU A 335 -16.43 -11.34 -2.09
N LYS A 336 -15.84 -10.52 -1.22
CA LYS A 336 -16.24 -9.12 -1.03
C LYS A 336 -16.21 -8.33 -2.34
N HIS A 337 -15.13 -8.46 -3.11
CA HIS A 337 -14.98 -7.75 -4.39
C HIS A 337 -15.88 -8.31 -5.50
N LEU A 338 -16.25 -9.59 -5.43
CA LEU A 338 -17.23 -10.22 -6.32
C LEU A 338 -18.69 -9.95 -5.91
N GLY A 339 -18.94 -9.14 -4.87
CA GLY A 339 -20.28 -8.82 -4.40
C GLY A 339 -20.96 -9.94 -3.61
N LYS A 340 -20.24 -11.02 -3.26
CA LYS A 340 -20.74 -12.13 -2.44
C LYS A 340 -20.64 -11.79 -0.95
N ILE A 341 -21.44 -10.81 -0.53
CA ILE A 341 -21.31 -10.15 0.78
C ILE A 341 -21.48 -11.12 1.96
N SER A 342 -22.51 -11.98 1.94
CA SER A 342 -22.75 -12.94 3.02
C SER A 342 -21.60 -13.94 3.16
N GLU A 343 -21.11 -14.49 2.06
CA GLU A 343 -19.99 -15.44 2.08
C GLU A 343 -18.72 -14.75 2.60
N ALA A 344 -18.47 -13.50 2.22
CA ALA A 344 -17.33 -12.72 2.73
C ALA A 344 -17.44 -12.49 4.26
N GLU A 345 -18.63 -12.17 4.76
CA GLU A 345 -18.92 -12.00 6.18
C GLU A 345 -18.66 -13.30 6.98
N ASP A 346 -19.11 -14.44 6.47
CA ASP A 346 -18.85 -15.76 7.08
C ASP A 346 -17.35 -16.05 7.17
N HIS A 347 -16.62 -15.75 6.10
CA HIS A 347 -15.17 -15.93 6.02
C HIS A 347 -14.42 -15.08 7.06
N PHE A 348 -14.78 -13.81 7.23
CA PHE A 348 -14.14 -12.95 8.25
C PHE A 348 -14.56 -13.32 9.67
N THR A 349 -15.82 -13.67 9.87
CA THR A 349 -16.37 -14.09 11.18
C THR A 349 -15.73 -15.40 11.66
N TYR A 350 -15.49 -16.34 10.76
CA TYR A 350 -14.80 -17.60 11.06
C TYR A 350 -13.45 -17.37 11.76
N ILE A 351 -12.67 -16.38 11.30
CA ILE A 351 -11.35 -16.05 11.87
C ILE A 351 -11.50 -15.56 13.31
N HIS A 352 -12.50 -14.72 13.56
CA HIS A 352 -12.78 -14.23 14.90
C HIS A 352 -13.23 -15.36 15.84
N MET A 353 -14.09 -16.27 15.37
CA MET A 353 -14.54 -17.43 16.15
C MET A 353 -13.39 -18.41 16.49
N ASN A 354 -12.35 -18.46 15.65
CA ASN A 354 -11.18 -19.30 15.86
C ASN A 354 -9.97 -18.55 16.46
N GLU A 355 -10.17 -17.33 16.97
CA GLU A 355 -9.12 -16.49 17.56
C GLU A 355 -8.23 -17.23 18.57
N LYS A 356 -8.84 -18.02 19.46
CA LYS A 356 -8.10 -18.78 20.50
C LYS A 356 -7.24 -19.92 19.94
N LYS A 357 -7.46 -20.33 18.70
CA LYS A 357 -6.71 -21.41 18.03
C LYS A 357 -5.52 -20.88 17.24
N ILE A 358 -5.48 -19.58 16.93
CA ILE A 358 -4.38 -18.94 16.20
C ILE A 358 -3.19 -18.80 17.16
N LYS A 359 -2.06 -19.42 16.81
CA LYS A 359 -0.86 -19.47 17.67
C LYS A 359 0.25 -18.52 17.24
N TYR A 360 0.34 -18.18 15.95
CA TYR A 360 1.51 -17.52 15.38
C TYR A 360 1.14 -16.21 14.67
N ASP A 361 0.19 -16.27 13.74
CA ASP A 361 -0.20 -15.19 12.85
C ASP A 361 -1.32 -14.33 13.44
N HIS A 362 -1.08 -13.83 14.66
CA HIS A 362 -2.00 -12.97 15.41
C HIS A 362 -2.44 -11.70 14.66
N TYR A 363 -1.78 -11.32 13.58
CA TYR A 363 -2.22 -10.20 12.74
C TYR A 363 -3.53 -10.51 12.01
N LEU A 364 -3.87 -11.79 11.79
CA LEU A 364 -5.08 -12.21 11.08
C LEU A 364 -6.34 -11.68 11.76
N ILE A 365 -6.39 -11.67 13.10
CA ILE A 365 -7.58 -11.29 13.86
C ILE A 365 -7.95 -9.80 13.68
N PRO A 366 -7.07 -8.82 14.03
CA PRO A 366 -7.40 -7.41 13.84
C PRO A 366 -7.57 -7.04 12.36
N ASN A 367 -6.93 -7.76 11.44
CA ASN A 367 -7.12 -7.56 10.00
C ASN A 367 -8.47 -8.09 9.51
N ALA A 368 -8.94 -9.24 9.99
CA ALA A 368 -10.29 -9.76 9.69
C ALA A 368 -11.38 -8.82 10.22
N LEU A 369 -11.22 -8.31 11.45
CA LEU A 369 -12.13 -7.31 12.02
C LEU A 369 -12.14 -6.01 11.20
N LEU A 370 -10.97 -5.54 10.75
CA LEU A 370 -10.86 -4.38 9.86
C LEU A 370 -11.60 -4.63 8.53
N GLU A 371 -11.37 -5.76 7.87
CA GLU A 371 -12.00 -6.04 6.57
C GLU A 371 -13.51 -6.23 6.68
N LEU A 372 -13.98 -6.90 7.74
CA LEU A 372 -15.41 -7.01 8.07
C LEU A 372 -16.02 -5.64 8.37
N ALA A 373 -15.32 -4.79 9.11
CA ALA A 373 -15.79 -3.45 9.37
C ALA A 373 -15.91 -2.62 8.10
N VAL A 374 -14.92 -2.67 7.20
CA VAL A 374 -14.99 -1.98 5.91
C VAL A 374 -16.13 -2.54 5.07
N LEU A 375 -16.35 -3.86 5.08
CA LEU A 375 -17.51 -4.49 4.42
C LEU A 375 -18.83 -3.91 4.95
N TYR A 376 -18.98 -3.75 6.27
CA TYR A 376 -20.16 -3.15 6.88
C TYR A 376 -20.34 -1.67 6.53
N LEU A 377 -19.26 -0.88 6.57
CA LEU A 377 -19.29 0.52 6.16
C LEU A 377 -19.74 0.67 4.70
N ASP A 378 -19.26 -0.20 3.81
CA ASP A 378 -19.61 -0.20 2.39
C ASP A 378 -21.07 -0.60 2.14
N ASN A 379 -21.71 -1.32 3.08
CA ASN A 379 -23.10 -1.79 3.00
C ASN A 379 -24.04 -1.01 3.94
N GLY A 380 -23.66 0.19 4.40
CA GLY A 380 -24.51 1.05 5.22
C GLY A 380 -24.64 0.68 6.70
N ARG A 381 -23.99 -0.40 7.16
CA ARG A 381 -23.95 -0.84 8.57
C ARG A 381 -22.90 -0.05 9.37
N LYS A 382 -23.05 1.28 9.39
CA LYS A 382 -22.02 2.23 9.89
C LYS A 382 -21.65 2.00 11.35
N GLU A 383 -22.65 1.87 12.23
CA GLU A 383 -22.42 1.70 13.68
C GLU A 383 -21.66 0.42 14.01
N GLU A 384 -22.05 -0.69 13.38
CA GLU A 384 -21.41 -1.99 13.56
C GLU A 384 -19.97 -1.97 13.04
N GLY A 385 -19.74 -1.37 11.87
CA GLY A 385 -18.41 -1.16 11.32
C GLY A 385 -17.51 -0.34 12.26
N VAL A 386 -18.00 0.76 12.81
CA VAL A 386 -17.23 1.60 13.76
C VAL A 386 -16.91 0.82 15.05
N LYS A 387 -17.86 0.05 15.59
CA LYS A 387 -17.62 -0.80 16.77
C LYS A 387 -16.50 -1.83 16.51
N LEU A 388 -16.50 -2.47 15.35
CA LEU A 388 -15.45 -3.41 14.95
C LEU A 388 -14.07 -2.74 14.79
N LEU A 389 -14.02 -1.55 14.19
CA LEU A 389 -12.76 -0.78 14.03
C LEU A 389 -12.15 -0.41 15.38
N GLU A 390 -12.96 0.05 16.34
CA GLU A 390 -12.47 0.37 17.69
C GLU A 390 -12.02 -0.90 18.43
N LYS A 391 -12.75 -2.02 18.31
CA LYS A 391 -12.32 -3.33 18.85
C LYS A 391 -10.97 -3.75 18.30
N ALA A 392 -10.78 -3.70 16.98
CA ALA A 392 -9.54 -4.08 16.31
C ALA A 392 -8.33 -3.23 16.75
N LYS A 393 -8.58 -1.95 17.05
CA LYS A 393 -7.55 -0.97 17.47
C LYS A 393 -7.17 -1.08 18.95
N GLN A 394 -8.12 -1.39 19.82
CA GLN A 394 -7.92 -1.33 21.28
C GLN A 394 -7.46 -2.67 21.87
N ASN A 395 -7.96 -3.79 21.33
CA ASN A 395 -7.83 -5.10 21.96
C ASN A 395 -6.60 -5.90 21.50
N TYR A 396 -5.92 -5.48 20.43
CA TYR A 396 -4.82 -6.23 19.82
C TYR A 396 -3.54 -5.39 19.73
N LYS A 397 -2.40 -5.98 20.11
CA LYS A 397 -1.08 -5.30 20.13
C LYS A 397 0.04 -6.29 19.82
N ASN A 398 1.22 -5.78 19.43
CA ASN A 398 2.46 -6.53 19.22
C ASN A 398 2.42 -7.59 18.10
N TYR A 399 1.50 -7.45 17.14
CA TYR A 399 1.39 -8.34 15.99
C TYR A 399 2.18 -7.82 14.76
N SER A 400 2.39 -8.68 13.76
CA SER A 400 3.09 -8.26 12.54
C SER A 400 2.34 -7.14 11.83
N MET A 401 3.05 -6.13 11.32
CA MET A 401 2.45 -5.04 10.53
C MET A 401 1.39 -4.21 11.28
N GLU A 402 1.38 -4.21 12.62
CA GLU A 402 0.44 -3.44 13.46
C GLU A 402 0.31 -1.97 13.04
N THR A 403 1.43 -1.29 12.81
CA THR A 403 1.41 0.12 12.39
C THR A 403 0.62 0.32 11.10
N ARG A 404 0.72 -0.60 10.13
CA ARG A 404 -0.05 -0.54 8.89
C ARG A 404 -1.54 -0.75 9.16
N THR A 405 -1.90 -1.77 9.94
CA THR A 405 -3.30 -2.04 10.29
C THR A 405 -3.93 -0.83 10.99
N HIS A 406 -3.19 -0.16 11.88
CA HIS A 406 -3.66 1.07 12.53
C HIS A 406 -3.89 2.22 11.54
N PHE A 407 -3.01 2.42 10.55
CA PHE A 407 -3.24 3.42 9.51
C PHE A 407 -4.54 3.15 8.73
N ARG A 408 -4.77 1.89 8.36
CA ARG A 408 -5.99 1.49 7.65
C ARG A 408 -7.24 1.66 8.50
N ILE A 409 -7.18 1.30 9.78
CA ILE A 409 -8.28 1.55 10.73
C ILE A 409 -8.58 3.05 10.84
N GLN A 410 -7.55 3.90 10.98
CA GLN A 410 -7.73 5.35 11.06
C GLN A 410 -8.33 5.92 9.77
N ALA A 411 -7.90 5.44 8.61
CA ALA A 411 -8.48 5.83 7.32
C ALA A 411 -9.96 5.42 7.22
N ALA A 412 -10.31 4.20 7.63
CA ALA A 412 -11.70 3.72 7.64
C ALA A 412 -12.59 4.52 8.62
N LEU A 413 -12.08 4.83 9.82
CA LEU A 413 -12.78 5.67 10.79
C LEU A 413 -13.01 7.09 10.27
N HIS A 414 -12.01 7.68 9.59
CA HIS A 414 -12.17 8.99 8.96
C HIS A 414 -13.24 8.94 7.87
N GLN A 415 -13.23 7.91 7.03
CA GLN A 415 -14.24 7.70 6.00
C GLN A 415 -15.65 7.60 6.61
N ALA A 416 -15.82 6.83 7.69
CA ALA A 416 -17.10 6.71 8.37
C ALA A 416 -17.61 8.05 8.90
N ARG A 417 -16.72 8.93 9.40
CA ARG A 417 -17.09 10.27 9.91
C ARG A 417 -17.44 11.25 8.80
N SER A 418 -16.83 11.13 7.62
CA SER A 418 -17.05 12.04 6.48
C SER A 418 -18.31 11.73 5.66
N VAL A 419 -18.95 10.57 5.87
CA VAL A 419 -20.25 10.27 5.23
C VAL A 419 -21.36 10.92 6.06
N PRO A 420 -22.06 11.95 5.55
CA PRO A 420 -23.22 12.51 6.22
C PRO A 420 -24.28 11.43 6.40
N GLU A 421 -24.90 11.40 7.58
CA GLU A 421 -26.22 10.79 7.72
C GLU A 421 -27.22 11.71 7.00
N ASN A 422 -27.90 11.18 5.98
CA ASN A 422 -29.10 11.67 5.25
C ASN A 422 -28.92 11.34 3.75
N GLY A 423 -29.91 10.84 3.01
CA GLY A 423 -31.30 10.57 3.28
C GLY A 423 -31.91 9.86 2.07
N VAL A 424 -33.10 9.29 2.27
CA VAL A 424 -33.97 8.68 1.28
C VAL A 424 -33.85 9.33 -0.10
N HIS A 425 -33.40 8.57 -1.09
CA HIS A 425 -33.64 8.91 -2.50
C HIS A 425 -35.14 8.75 -2.77
N SER A 426 -35.92 9.83 -2.60
CA SER A 426 -37.15 9.98 -3.38
C SER A 426 -36.76 10.60 -4.71
N GLY A 427 -36.95 9.83 -5.78
CA GLY A 427 -36.86 10.35 -7.13
C GLY A 427 -37.88 11.47 -7.35
N ALA A 428 -37.48 12.47 -8.12
CA ALA A 428 -38.40 13.22 -8.94
C ALA A 428 -37.65 13.72 -10.18
N SER A 429 -38.25 13.35 -11.30
CA SER A 429 -37.89 13.60 -12.69
C SER A 429 -37.46 15.03 -13.05
N ALA A 430 -36.69 15.07 -14.13
CA ALA A 430 -36.67 16.04 -15.22
C ALA A 430 -37.73 17.16 -15.20
N VAL A 431 -37.31 18.36 -15.62
CA VAL A 431 -37.75 19.02 -16.86
C VAL A 431 -37.03 20.37 -17.00
N LEU A 432 -36.55 20.60 -18.23
CA LEU A 432 -35.92 21.78 -18.86
C LEU A 432 -34.48 22.15 -18.47
#